data_AF-A0AAD3HT62-F1
#
_entry.id   AF-A0AAD3HT62-F1
#
_cell.length_a   1.000
_cell.length_b   1.000
_cell.length_c   1.000
_cell.angle_alpha   90.00
_cell.angle_beta   90.00
_cell.angle_gamma   90.00
#
_symmetry.space_group_name_H-M   'P 1'
#
loop_
_entity.id
_entity.type
_entity.pdbx_description
1 polymer ?
#
loop_
_entity_poly.entity_id
_entity_poly.type
_entity_poly.pdbx_seq_one_letter_code
_entity_poly.pdbx_strand_id
1 'polypeptide(L)'
;PPPVRTHEPPLMLRGLLRAGFTLAHLPDNFAKSGYAPQLSDPIPPLMEVSERSLQYDIADVARFRNHSLSGGRLPAPCPWPAELLEANPVWGQGCFRPPEDAHPQGLRVMFAFNTNLWAAANRSSIPQLDGPVGLFGPQQDPRASWWSQRSEEQGVGNRACSYLPPALQLRSRCRCRQPTACGAEQAALLAALQAGRLPVPPGREEAEELAARVER
;
A
#
# COMPACT_ATOMS: atom_id res chain seq x y z
N PRO A 1 22.98 0.57 -7.82
CA PRO A 1 21.66 -0.03 -8.13
C PRO A 1 21.46 -0.15 -9.65
N PRO A 2 20.99 -1.29 -10.18
CA PRO A 2 20.63 -1.36 -11.60
C PRO A 2 19.51 -0.34 -11.89
N PRO A 3 19.52 0.29 -13.08
CA PRO A 3 18.52 1.27 -13.46
C PRO A 3 17.13 0.62 -13.45
N VAL A 4 16.16 1.37 -12.94
CA VAL A 4 14.74 1.00 -12.98
C VAL A 4 14.31 1.07 -14.44
N ARG A 5 13.75 -0.02 -14.96
CA ARG A 5 13.40 -0.08 -16.38
C ARG A 5 12.08 0.66 -16.58
N THR A 6 11.95 1.38 -17.70
CA THR A 6 10.72 2.08 -18.10
C THR A 6 9.47 1.19 -18.18
N HIS A 7 9.65 -0.14 -18.19
CA HIS A 7 8.58 -1.14 -18.19
C HIS A 7 8.05 -1.49 -16.80
N GLU A 8 8.53 -0.85 -15.74
CA GLU A 8 7.97 -1.10 -14.40
C GLU A 8 6.59 -0.50 -14.26
N PRO A 9 5.63 -1.25 -13.66
CA PRO A 9 4.23 -0.83 -13.60
C PRO A 9 4.02 0.63 -13.15
N PRO A 10 4.61 1.13 -12.04
CA PRO A 10 4.33 2.49 -11.62
C PRO A 10 4.91 3.56 -12.57
N LEU A 11 6.05 3.30 -13.23
CA LEU A 11 6.62 4.23 -14.23
C LEU A 11 5.78 4.26 -15.51
N MET A 12 5.28 3.10 -15.96
CA MET A 12 4.37 3.03 -17.09
C MET A 12 3.07 3.81 -16.80
N LEU A 13 2.46 3.61 -15.63
CA LEU A 13 1.24 4.33 -15.24
C LEU A 13 1.50 5.85 -15.16
N ARG A 14 2.66 6.25 -14.65
CA ARG A 14 3.09 7.65 -14.62
C ARG A 14 3.21 8.23 -16.03
N GLY A 15 3.75 7.44 -16.97
CA GLY A 15 3.79 7.79 -18.39
C GLY A 15 2.40 8.01 -18.99
N LEU A 16 1.41 7.16 -18.65
CA LEU A 16 0.02 7.34 -19.09
C LEU A 16 -0.59 8.63 -18.55
N LEU A 17 -0.39 8.94 -17.26
CA LEU A 17 -0.86 10.21 -16.67
C LEU A 17 -0.26 11.41 -17.42
N ARG A 18 1.05 11.40 -17.67
CA ARG A 18 1.75 12.46 -18.42
C ARG A 18 1.28 12.56 -19.87
N ALA A 19 0.81 11.46 -20.47
CA ALA A 19 0.19 11.44 -21.78
C ALA A 19 -1.29 11.89 -21.79
N GLY A 20 -1.82 12.34 -20.64
CA GLY A 20 -3.19 12.88 -20.52
C GLY A 20 -4.26 11.83 -20.22
N PHE A 21 -3.89 10.57 -19.95
CA PHE A 21 -4.86 9.57 -19.52
C PHE A 21 -5.28 9.84 -18.08
N THR A 22 -6.56 9.63 -17.78
CA THR A 22 -7.04 9.45 -16.42
C THR A 22 -6.95 7.97 -16.06
N LEU A 23 -6.48 7.68 -14.85
CA LEU A 23 -6.35 6.33 -14.33
C LEU A 23 -7.23 6.15 -13.09
N ALA A 24 -8.01 5.07 -13.06
CA ALA A 24 -8.89 4.73 -11.95
C ALA A 24 -8.62 3.31 -11.45
N HIS A 25 -8.61 3.14 -10.13
CA HIS A 25 -8.52 1.84 -9.49
C HIS A 25 -9.91 1.20 -9.37
N LEU A 26 -10.03 0.00 -9.91
CA LEU A 26 -11.22 -0.85 -9.80
C LEU A 26 -11.05 -1.76 -8.58
N PRO A 27 -11.87 -1.63 -7.52
CA PRO A 27 -11.75 -2.48 -6.34
C PRO A 27 -11.86 -3.97 -6.69
N ASP A 28 -11.00 -4.81 -6.09
CA ASP A 28 -10.92 -6.26 -6.37
C ASP A 28 -12.27 -6.98 -6.15
N ASN A 29 -13.10 -6.50 -5.21
CA ASN A 29 -14.44 -7.03 -4.94
C ASN A 29 -15.42 -6.85 -6.12
N PHE A 30 -15.16 -5.90 -7.02
CA PHE A 30 -15.96 -5.72 -8.23
C PHE A 30 -15.78 -6.89 -9.21
N ALA A 31 -14.62 -7.55 -9.20
CA ALA A 31 -14.29 -8.64 -10.12
C ALA A 31 -14.40 -10.05 -9.52
N LYS A 32 -14.37 -10.21 -8.19
CA LYS A 32 -14.24 -11.53 -7.53
C LYS A 32 -15.50 -12.10 -6.88
N SER A 33 -16.43 -11.28 -6.42
CA SER A 33 -17.74 -11.79 -6.00
C SER A 33 -18.53 -12.16 -7.26
N GLY A 34 -19.38 -13.18 -7.23
CA GLY A 34 -20.26 -13.58 -8.34
C GLY A 34 -21.30 -12.53 -8.72
N TYR A 35 -20.84 -11.33 -9.09
CA TYR A 35 -21.52 -10.07 -9.43
C TYR A 35 -22.31 -10.15 -10.75
N ALA A 36 -22.63 -11.35 -11.25
CA ALA A 36 -23.51 -11.52 -12.40
C ALA A 36 -24.89 -10.86 -12.22
N PRO A 37 -25.49 -10.77 -11.01
CA PRO A 37 -26.74 -10.03 -10.81
C PRO A 37 -26.60 -8.49 -10.79
N GLN A 38 -25.38 -7.95 -10.81
CA GLN A 38 -25.10 -6.54 -10.48
C GLN A 38 -24.50 -5.74 -11.66
N LEU A 39 -24.50 -6.30 -12.88
CA LEU A 39 -24.15 -5.56 -14.09
C LEU A 39 -25.13 -4.39 -14.37
N SER A 40 -26.31 -4.40 -13.77
CA SER A 40 -27.29 -3.31 -13.81
C SER A 40 -27.03 -2.20 -12.79
N ASP A 41 -26.23 -2.47 -11.75
CA ASP A 41 -25.96 -1.47 -10.72
C ASP A 41 -24.97 -0.43 -11.25
N PRO A 42 -25.12 0.85 -10.85
CA PRO A 42 -24.17 1.87 -11.27
C PRO A 42 -22.76 1.53 -10.79
N ILE A 43 -21.78 1.77 -11.65
CA ILE A 43 -20.37 1.61 -11.29
C ILE A 43 -20.09 2.50 -10.07
N PRO A 44 -19.58 1.95 -8.96
CA PRO A 44 -19.30 2.74 -7.78
C PRO A 44 -18.21 3.78 -8.07
N PRO A 45 -18.12 4.86 -7.27
CA PRO A 45 -17.03 5.80 -7.39
C PRO A 45 -15.67 5.09 -7.33
N LEU A 46 -14.81 5.39 -8.29
CA LEU A 46 -13.48 4.79 -8.38
C LEU A 46 -12.45 5.69 -7.72
N MET A 47 -11.40 5.11 -7.15
CA MET A 47 -10.30 5.91 -6.64
C MET A 47 -9.35 6.30 -7.78
N GLU A 48 -8.92 7.55 -7.81
CA GLU A 48 -8.00 8.07 -8.81
C GLU A 48 -6.57 7.60 -8.55
N VAL A 49 -5.91 7.03 -9.55
CA VAL A 49 -4.46 6.85 -9.51
C VAL A 49 -3.80 8.16 -9.90
N SER A 50 -3.15 8.78 -8.93
CA SER A 50 -2.50 10.09 -9.10
C SER A 50 -0.98 9.96 -9.23
N GLU A 51 -0.34 10.99 -9.79
CA GLU A 51 1.13 11.12 -9.81
C GLU A 51 1.72 10.90 -8.42
N ARG A 52 1.09 11.47 -7.39
CA ARG A 52 1.51 11.35 -5.99
C ARG A 52 1.49 9.90 -5.51
N SER A 53 0.41 9.16 -5.76
CA SER A 53 0.34 7.74 -5.37
C SER A 53 1.40 6.90 -6.06
N LEU A 54 1.73 7.22 -7.32
CA LEU A 54 2.77 6.51 -8.07
C LEU A 54 4.18 6.85 -7.61
N GLN A 55 4.44 8.09 -7.14
CA GLN A 55 5.73 8.46 -6.55
C GLN A 55 6.07 7.57 -5.35
N TYR A 56 5.10 7.31 -4.48
CA TYR A 56 5.28 6.38 -3.37
C TYR A 56 5.58 4.96 -3.84
N ASP A 57 4.86 4.46 -4.84
CA ASP A 57 5.13 3.13 -5.40
C ASP A 57 6.51 3.02 -6.05
N ILE A 58 7.00 4.07 -6.72
CA ILE A 58 8.34 4.12 -7.31
C ILE A 58 9.41 4.11 -6.20
N ALA A 59 9.21 4.92 -5.16
CA ALA A 59 10.07 4.97 -3.99
C ALA A 59 10.14 3.61 -3.29
N ASP A 60 9.01 2.92 -3.14
CA ASP A 60 8.95 1.57 -2.58
C ASP A 60 9.70 0.55 -3.44
N VAL A 61 9.55 0.59 -4.77
CA VAL A 61 10.28 -0.34 -5.63
C VAL A 61 11.80 -0.16 -5.51
N ALA A 62 12.27 1.08 -5.48
CA ALA A 62 13.69 1.37 -5.26
C ALA A 62 14.17 0.88 -3.88
N ARG A 63 13.40 1.17 -2.82
CA ARG A 63 13.66 0.71 -1.46
C ARG A 63 13.74 -0.82 -1.41
N PHE A 64 12.74 -1.51 -1.93
CA PHE A 64 12.65 -2.98 -1.89
C PHE A 64 13.77 -3.64 -2.67
N ARG A 65 14.16 -3.09 -3.82
CA ARG A 65 15.30 -3.58 -4.61
C ARG A 65 16.62 -3.41 -3.91
N ASN A 66 16.87 -2.27 -3.30
CA ASN A 66 18.11 -2.05 -2.55
C ASN A 66 18.27 -3.07 -1.42
N HIS A 67 17.17 -3.48 -0.78
CA HIS A 67 17.17 -4.54 0.24
C HIS A 67 17.14 -5.97 -0.33
N SER A 68 16.67 -6.17 -1.56
CA SER A 68 16.63 -7.49 -2.23
C SER A 68 17.94 -7.84 -2.95
N LEU A 69 18.69 -6.85 -3.42
CA LEU A 69 19.91 -7.03 -4.22
C LEU A 69 21.18 -7.30 -3.39
N SER A 70 21.09 -7.32 -2.06
CA SER A 70 22.19 -7.67 -1.15
C SER A 70 22.57 -9.18 -1.12
N GLY A 71 22.41 -9.89 -2.25
CA GLY A 71 23.22 -11.08 -2.53
C GLY A 71 22.68 -12.45 -2.09
N GLY A 72 21.37 -12.71 -2.19
CA GLY A 72 20.83 -14.09 -2.21
C GLY A 72 21.01 -14.93 -0.92
N ARG A 73 21.74 -14.45 0.07
CA ARG A 73 21.57 -14.82 1.48
C ARG A 73 20.43 -13.96 1.99
N LEU A 74 19.48 -14.59 2.68
CA LEU A 74 18.30 -14.02 3.34
C LEU A 74 18.50 -12.52 3.67
N PRO A 75 17.53 -11.65 3.35
CA PRO A 75 17.74 -10.21 3.37
C PRO A 75 18.24 -9.78 4.75
N ALA A 76 18.98 -8.67 4.82
CA ALA A 76 19.26 -8.00 6.10
C ALA A 76 18.02 -8.11 7.02
N PRO A 77 18.19 -8.52 8.29
CA PRO A 77 17.07 -8.84 9.17
C PRO A 77 16.04 -7.73 9.10
N CYS A 78 14.77 -8.11 8.95
CA CYS A 78 13.71 -7.15 8.76
C CYS A 78 13.81 -6.06 9.83
N PRO A 79 13.76 -4.77 9.46
CA PRO A 79 14.06 -3.66 10.38
C PRO A 79 12.90 -3.41 11.37
N TRP A 80 12.13 -4.44 11.69
CA TRP A 80 11.09 -4.37 12.70
C TRP A 80 11.73 -4.42 14.08
N PRO A 81 11.24 -3.60 15.02
CA PRO A 81 11.61 -3.69 16.43
C PRO A 81 11.51 -5.11 16.99
N ALA A 82 12.45 -5.50 17.85
CA ALA A 82 12.52 -6.85 18.42
C ALA A 82 11.24 -7.21 19.18
N GLU A 83 10.65 -6.27 19.90
CA GLU A 83 9.41 -6.49 20.65
C GLU A 83 8.20 -6.80 19.75
N LEU A 84 8.21 -6.36 18.48
CA LEU A 84 7.17 -6.75 17.52
C LEU A 84 7.37 -8.17 17.03
N LEU A 85 8.62 -8.58 16.80
CA LEU A 85 8.97 -9.94 16.40
C LEU A 85 8.66 -10.95 17.52
N GLU A 86 8.92 -10.57 18.77
CA GLU A 86 8.59 -11.34 19.97
C GLU A 86 7.07 -11.46 20.18
N ALA A 87 6.33 -10.36 20.00
CA ALA A 87 4.89 -10.36 20.15
C ALA A 87 4.18 -11.15 19.04
N ASN A 88 4.71 -11.14 17.82
CA ASN A 88 4.17 -11.89 16.70
C ASN A 88 5.25 -12.21 15.63
N PRO A 89 5.62 -13.49 15.43
CA PRO A 89 6.65 -13.88 14.46
C PRO A 89 6.35 -13.51 13.00
N VAL A 90 5.10 -13.18 12.65
CA VAL A 90 4.73 -12.80 11.28
C VAL A 90 5.53 -11.60 10.76
N TRP A 91 5.93 -10.67 11.65
CA TRP A 91 6.77 -9.53 11.29
C TRP A 91 8.14 -9.98 10.75
N GLY A 92 8.63 -11.16 11.15
CA GLY A 92 9.88 -11.75 10.70
C GLY A 92 9.78 -12.62 9.45
N GLN A 93 8.56 -12.98 9.00
CA GLN A 93 8.36 -13.89 7.86
C GLN A 93 8.58 -13.23 6.49
N GLY A 94 8.84 -11.91 6.48
CA GLY A 94 9.18 -11.15 5.29
C GLY A 94 8.97 -9.65 5.49
N CYS A 95 9.84 -8.87 4.89
CA CYS A 95 9.78 -7.42 4.84
C CYS A 95 10.18 -6.93 3.45
N PHE A 96 9.89 -5.66 3.19
CA PHE A 96 10.06 -5.01 1.90
C PHE A 96 9.29 -5.72 0.78
N ARG A 97 8.06 -6.16 1.09
CA ARG A 97 7.17 -6.83 0.16
C ARG A 97 5.82 -6.11 0.09
N PRO A 98 5.30 -5.84 -1.12
CA PRO A 98 3.92 -5.44 -1.26
C PRO A 98 2.98 -6.62 -0.95
N PRO A 99 1.73 -6.33 -0.53
CA PRO A 99 1.23 -4.98 -0.27
C PRO A 99 1.52 -4.46 1.15
N GLU A 100 1.88 -5.31 2.12
CA GLU A 100 1.96 -4.94 3.54
C GLU A 100 3.07 -3.93 3.89
N ASP A 101 4.18 -3.92 3.15
CA ASP A 101 5.26 -2.95 3.35
C ASP A 101 5.19 -1.71 2.46
N ALA A 102 4.23 -1.69 1.54
CA ALA A 102 4.04 -0.56 0.66
C ALA A 102 3.59 0.67 1.46
N HIS A 103 3.90 1.84 0.92
CA HIS A 103 3.43 3.12 1.42
C HIS A 103 1.89 3.10 1.44
N PRO A 104 1.23 3.44 2.56
CA PRO A 104 -0.21 3.31 2.68
C PRO A 104 -0.99 4.31 1.81
N GLN A 105 -0.32 5.32 1.26
CA GLN A 105 -0.88 6.24 0.26
C GLN A 105 -0.48 5.86 -1.19
N GLY A 106 0.27 4.78 -1.37
CA GLY A 106 0.64 4.24 -2.68
C GLY A 106 -0.51 3.45 -3.31
N LEU A 107 -0.41 3.19 -4.60
CA LEU A 107 -1.39 2.35 -5.29
C LEU A 107 -1.20 0.86 -4.92
N ARG A 108 0.05 0.40 -4.72
CA ARG A 108 0.37 -1.01 -4.40
C ARG A 108 -0.28 -1.52 -3.11
N VAL A 109 -0.55 -0.66 -2.14
CA VAL A 109 -1.19 -1.06 -0.88
C VAL A 109 -2.64 -1.51 -1.08
N MET A 110 -3.25 -1.22 -2.24
CA MET A 110 -4.66 -1.53 -2.53
C MET A 110 -4.87 -2.91 -3.16
N PHE A 111 -3.82 -3.65 -3.52
CA PHE A 111 -3.93 -4.95 -4.18
C PHE A 111 -3.40 -6.09 -3.32
N ALA A 112 -4.20 -7.13 -3.10
CA ALA A 112 -3.71 -8.36 -2.50
C ALA A 112 -3.07 -9.29 -3.55
N PHE A 113 -3.71 -9.46 -4.72
CA PHE A 113 -3.30 -10.44 -5.73
C PHE A 113 -3.40 -9.97 -7.18
N ASN A 114 -4.38 -9.11 -7.51
CA ASN A 114 -4.62 -8.64 -8.89
C ASN A 114 -4.71 -7.11 -8.93
N THR A 115 -4.22 -6.52 -10.02
CA THR A 115 -4.30 -5.09 -10.29
C THR A 115 -5.38 -4.83 -11.33
N ASN A 116 -6.51 -4.25 -10.92
CA ASN A 116 -7.56 -3.82 -11.83
C ASN A 116 -7.49 -2.30 -11.97
N LEU A 117 -7.04 -1.83 -13.13
CA LEU A 117 -6.94 -0.41 -13.46
C LEU A 117 -7.73 -0.12 -14.73
N TRP A 118 -8.46 0.99 -14.71
CA TRP A 118 -9.08 1.54 -15.89
C TRP A 118 -8.31 2.79 -16.32
N ALA A 119 -7.76 2.77 -17.54
CA ALA A 119 -7.17 3.93 -18.17
C ALA A 119 -8.10 4.50 -19.25
N ALA A 120 -8.33 5.81 -19.25
CA ALA A 120 -9.13 6.48 -20.25
C ALA A 120 -8.47 7.77 -20.74
N ALA A 121 -8.37 7.96 -22.05
CA ALA A 121 -7.87 9.21 -22.63
C ALA A 121 -8.86 10.37 -22.42
N ASN A 122 -10.16 10.07 -22.33
CA ASN A 122 -11.19 11.04 -21.99
C ASN A 122 -11.66 10.82 -20.55
N ARG A 123 -11.52 11.84 -19.71
CA ARG A 123 -11.96 11.82 -18.31
C ARG A 123 -13.44 11.47 -18.15
N SER A 124 -14.30 11.86 -19.10
CA SER A 124 -15.73 11.56 -19.03
C SER A 124 -16.06 10.07 -19.21
N SER A 125 -15.12 9.26 -19.70
CA SER A 125 -15.27 7.81 -19.77
C SER A 125 -15.09 7.10 -18.42
N ILE A 126 -14.65 7.82 -17.38
CA ILE A 126 -14.62 7.32 -16.00
C ILE A 126 -15.82 7.92 -15.25
N PRO A 127 -16.83 7.09 -14.91
CA PRO A 127 -18.13 7.58 -14.43
C PRO A 127 -18.03 8.53 -13.24
N GLN A 128 -17.25 8.15 -12.22
CA GLN A 128 -17.05 8.94 -11.03
C GLN A 128 -15.71 8.62 -10.38
N LEU A 129 -15.02 9.66 -9.90
CA LEU A 129 -13.81 9.52 -9.07
C LEU A 129 -14.12 10.01 -7.66
N ASP A 130 -13.62 9.30 -6.65
CA ASP A 130 -13.77 9.66 -5.23
C ASP A 130 -12.41 9.70 -4.53
N GLY A 131 -11.66 10.76 -4.86
CA GLY A 131 -10.35 11.03 -4.28
C GLY A 131 -9.24 10.07 -4.73
N PRO A 132 -8.03 10.25 -4.18
CA PRO A 132 -6.89 9.46 -4.60
C PRO A 132 -6.90 8.05 -4.01
N VAL A 133 -6.31 7.14 -4.77
CA VAL A 133 -6.01 5.77 -4.36
C VAL A 133 -5.01 5.74 -3.21
N GLY A 134 -5.11 4.68 -2.41
CA GLY A 134 -4.33 4.46 -1.20
C GLY A 134 -5.25 4.00 -0.08
N LEU A 135 -4.69 3.33 0.92
CA LEU A 135 -5.39 2.98 2.14
C LEU A 135 -5.57 4.22 3.04
N PHE A 136 -4.55 5.08 3.07
CA PHE A 136 -4.55 6.32 3.84
C PHE A 136 -5.00 7.49 2.97
N GLY A 137 -5.69 8.44 3.58
CA GLY A 137 -6.02 9.71 2.92
C GLY A 137 -4.75 10.51 2.61
N PRO A 138 -4.77 11.41 1.62
CA PRO A 138 -3.57 12.10 1.13
C PRO A 138 -2.91 13.05 2.14
N GLN A 139 -3.60 13.42 3.22
CA GLN A 139 -3.09 14.27 4.31
C GLN A 139 -2.69 13.47 5.55
N GLN A 140 -2.97 12.16 5.58
CA GLN A 140 -2.67 11.34 6.74
C GLN A 140 -1.19 10.98 6.78
N ASP A 141 -0.50 11.34 7.87
CA ASP A 141 0.89 10.99 8.10
C ASP A 141 1.03 9.52 8.58
N PRO A 142 1.71 8.64 7.82
CA PRO A 142 1.95 7.26 8.22
C PRO A 142 2.94 7.10 9.39
N ARG A 143 3.65 8.16 9.77
CA ARG A 143 4.51 8.20 10.96
C ARG A 143 3.74 8.52 12.24
N ALA A 144 2.58 9.17 12.12
CA ALA A 144 1.73 9.53 13.25
C ALA A 144 0.65 8.48 13.56
N SER A 145 0.24 7.68 12.57
CA SER A 145 -0.78 6.65 12.73
C SER A 145 -0.46 5.42 11.89
N TRP A 146 -0.75 4.24 12.45
CA TRP A 146 -0.65 2.97 11.72
C TRP A 146 -1.96 2.54 11.03
N TRP A 147 -3.10 3.08 11.47
CA TRP A 147 -4.44 2.73 10.97
C TRP A 147 -4.96 3.78 9.99
N SER A 148 -5.75 3.38 8.99
CA SER A 148 -6.43 4.35 8.13
C SER A 148 -7.50 5.12 8.92
N GLN A 149 -7.53 6.44 8.76
CA GLN A 149 -8.64 7.27 9.25
C GLN A 149 -9.79 7.34 8.25
N ARG A 150 -9.52 7.07 6.96
CA ARG A 150 -10.51 7.09 5.89
C ARG A 150 -11.34 5.81 5.83
N SER A 151 -10.70 4.67 6.13
CA SER A 151 -11.30 3.34 6.03
C SER A 151 -10.90 2.48 7.24
N GLU A 152 -11.48 2.73 8.42
CA GLU A 152 -11.06 2.06 9.66
C GLU A 152 -11.23 0.52 9.65
N GLU A 153 -12.18 0.01 8.87
CA GLU A 153 -12.49 -1.42 8.75
C GLU A 153 -11.84 -2.09 7.53
N GLN A 154 -10.98 -1.38 6.80
CA GLN A 154 -10.22 -1.92 5.67
C GLN A 154 -8.73 -1.92 5.99
N GLY A 155 -8.09 -3.03 5.67
CA GLY A 155 -6.65 -3.19 5.71
C GLY A 155 -6.03 -3.14 4.33
N VAL A 156 -4.73 -3.37 4.31
CA VAL A 156 -3.92 -3.57 3.11
C VAL A 156 -4.58 -4.59 2.17
N GLY A 157 -4.54 -4.32 0.87
CA GLY A 157 -5.15 -5.13 -0.17
C GLY A 157 -6.67 -5.00 -0.24
N ASN A 158 -7.23 -3.93 0.35
CA ASN A 158 -8.67 -3.71 0.50
C ASN A 158 -9.40 -4.86 1.22
N ARG A 159 -8.68 -5.61 2.06
CA ARG A 159 -9.23 -6.72 2.86
C ARG A 159 -10.01 -6.14 4.02
N ALA A 160 -11.23 -6.62 4.27
CA ALA A 160 -11.94 -6.18 5.48
C ALA A 160 -11.23 -6.71 6.72
N CYS A 161 -11.04 -5.85 7.71
CA CYS A 161 -10.31 -6.19 8.94
C CYS A 161 -10.99 -7.32 9.73
N SER A 162 -12.31 -7.46 9.59
CA SER A 162 -13.10 -8.55 10.19
C SER A 162 -12.79 -9.94 9.64
N TYR A 163 -12.29 -10.04 8.40
CA TYR A 163 -11.94 -11.32 7.76
C TYR A 163 -10.46 -11.70 7.96
N LEU A 164 -9.68 -10.86 8.63
CA LEU A 164 -8.28 -11.16 8.93
C LEU A 164 -8.17 -11.89 10.27
N PRO A 165 -7.40 -12.98 10.35
CA PRO A 165 -7.07 -13.60 11.63
C PRO A 165 -6.32 -12.59 12.51
N PRO A 166 -6.46 -12.66 13.86
CA PRO A 166 -5.85 -11.69 14.76
C PRO A 166 -4.35 -11.44 14.51
N ALA A 167 -3.60 -12.51 14.22
CA ALA A 167 -2.17 -12.46 13.94
C ALA A 167 -1.79 -11.69 12.66
N LEU A 168 -2.74 -11.36 11.77
CA LEU A 168 -2.50 -10.60 10.54
C LEU A 168 -3.10 -9.20 10.57
N GLN A 169 -3.91 -8.86 11.58
CA GLN A 169 -4.63 -7.58 11.63
C GLN A 169 -3.65 -6.40 11.63
N LEU A 170 -2.74 -6.37 12.60
CA LEU A 170 -1.82 -5.25 12.79
C LEU A 170 -0.86 -5.10 11.60
N ARG A 171 -0.30 -6.21 11.10
CA ARG A 171 0.53 -6.25 9.89
C ARG A 171 -0.20 -5.72 8.64
N SER A 172 -1.52 -5.93 8.56
CA SER A 172 -2.38 -5.44 7.49
C SER A 172 -2.94 -4.04 7.75
N ARG A 173 -2.41 -3.30 8.73
CA ARG A 173 -2.89 -1.96 9.14
C ARG A 173 -4.34 -1.93 9.61
N CYS A 174 -4.80 -3.02 10.24
CA CYS A 174 -6.07 -3.12 10.96
C CYS A 174 -5.84 -3.10 12.47
N ARG A 175 -6.72 -2.40 13.21
CA ARG A 175 -6.69 -2.42 14.68
C ARG A 175 -6.91 -3.85 15.19
N CYS A 176 -6.32 -4.17 16.34
CA CYS A 176 -6.56 -5.43 17.02
C CYS A 176 -8.03 -5.49 17.48
N ARG A 177 -8.77 -6.49 17.02
CA ARG A 177 -10.17 -6.72 17.40
C ARG A 177 -10.32 -7.72 18.55
N GLN A 178 -9.27 -8.46 18.86
CA GLN A 178 -9.24 -9.47 19.92
C GLN A 178 -8.06 -9.21 20.85
N PRO A 179 -8.22 -8.38 21.89
CA PRO A 179 -7.11 -7.96 22.76
C PRO A 179 -6.34 -9.12 23.40
N THR A 180 -7.00 -10.24 23.67
CA THR A 180 -6.35 -11.45 24.20
C THR A 180 -5.40 -12.13 23.20
N ALA A 181 -5.61 -11.92 21.90
CA ALA A 181 -4.81 -12.54 20.83
C ALA A 181 -3.74 -11.59 20.26
N CYS A 182 -4.07 -10.31 20.06
CA CYS A 182 -3.18 -9.33 19.42
C CYS A 182 -2.92 -8.07 20.26
N GLY A 183 -3.35 -8.02 21.53
CA GLY A 183 -3.21 -6.83 22.38
C GLY A 183 -1.76 -6.48 22.71
N ALA A 184 -0.93 -7.50 23.03
CA ALA A 184 0.50 -7.30 23.27
C ALA A 184 1.22 -6.76 22.03
N GLU A 185 0.91 -7.33 20.86
CA GLU A 185 1.44 -6.87 19.58
C GLU A 185 1.01 -5.42 19.27
N GLN A 186 -0.25 -5.07 19.54
CA GLN A 186 -0.73 -3.69 19.34
C GLN A 186 -0.01 -2.71 20.26
N ALA A 187 0.21 -3.07 21.53
CA ALA A 187 0.92 -2.22 22.48
C ALA A 187 2.38 -1.99 22.03
N ALA A 188 3.08 -3.06 21.62
CA ALA A 188 4.43 -2.97 21.08
C ALA A 188 4.49 -2.10 19.81
N LEU A 189 3.53 -2.25 18.91
CA LEU A 189 3.44 -1.44 17.69
C LEU A 189 3.26 0.04 17.97
N LEU A 190 2.35 0.39 18.89
CA LEU A 190 2.08 1.78 19.23
C LEU A 190 3.28 2.42 19.96
N ALA A 191 3.93 1.67 20.86
CA ALA A 191 5.14 2.14 21.53
C ALA A 191 6.30 2.38 20.52
N ALA A 192 6.48 1.47 19.57
CA ALA A 192 7.48 1.63 18.51
C ALA A 192 7.15 2.79 17.55
N LEU A 193 5.86 3.00 17.22
CA LEU A 193 5.40 4.13 16.41
C LEU A 193 5.70 5.46 17.10
N GLN A 194 5.32 5.59 18.38
CA GLN A 194 5.58 6.80 19.18
C GLN A 194 7.07 7.10 19.32
N ALA A 195 7.91 6.06 19.42
CA ALA A 195 9.36 6.19 19.49
C ALA A 195 10.04 6.42 18.13
N GLY A 196 9.28 6.46 17.01
CA GLY A 196 9.84 6.62 15.66
C GLY A 196 10.72 5.45 15.21
N ARG A 197 10.53 4.25 15.77
CA ARG A 197 11.36 3.06 15.50
C ARG A 197 10.79 2.13 14.43
N LEU A 198 9.59 2.40 13.93
CA LEU A 198 9.04 1.63 12.82
C LEU A 198 9.76 1.98 11.51
N PRO A 199 10.02 1.00 10.62
CA PRO A 199 10.54 1.23 9.28
C PRO A 199 9.44 1.82 8.38
N VAL A 200 8.98 3.03 8.74
CA VAL A 200 7.90 3.71 8.02
C VAL A 200 8.39 4.02 6.60
N PRO A 201 7.53 3.82 5.58
CA PRO A 201 7.76 4.32 4.23
C PRO A 201 8.23 5.79 4.20
N PRO A 202 9.01 6.18 3.17
CA PRO A 202 9.53 7.54 3.07
C PRO A 202 8.40 8.57 3.07
N GLY A 203 8.65 9.73 3.68
CA GLY A 203 7.74 10.86 3.63
C GLY A 203 7.60 11.40 2.21
N ARG A 204 6.69 12.35 1.98
CA ARG A 204 6.42 12.89 0.64
C ARG A 204 7.68 13.38 -0.07
N GLU A 205 8.45 14.26 0.57
CA GLU A 205 9.66 14.87 -0.04
C GLU A 205 10.72 13.80 -0.35
N GLU A 206 10.95 12.88 0.58
CA GLU A 206 11.86 11.75 0.40
C GLU A 206 11.42 10.83 -0.76
N ALA A 207 10.12 10.59 -0.89
CA ALA A 207 9.56 9.78 -1.98
C ALA A 207 9.69 10.49 -3.33
N GLU A 208 9.45 11.81 -3.39
CA GLU A 208 9.65 12.62 -4.59
C GLU A 208 11.13 12.60 -5.03
N GLU A 209 12.07 12.77 -4.09
CA GLU A 209 13.51 12.71 -4.37
C GLU A 209 13.92 11.32 -4.87
N LEU A 210 13.48 10.26 -4.19
CA LEU A 210 13.82 8.89 -4.56
C LEU A 210 13.24 8.53 -5.93
N ALA A 211 12.01 8.94 -6.24
CA ALA A 211 11.41 8.77 -7.55
C ALA A 211 12.17 9.54 -8.64
N ALA A 212 12.60 10.78 -8.38
CA ALA A 212 13.39 11.56 -9.33
C ALA A 212 14.76 10.92 -9.60
N ARG A 213 15.39 10.30 -8.59
CA ARG A 213 16.65 9.56 -8.76
C ARG A 213 16.50 8.30 -9.60
N VAL A 214 15.34 7.65 -9.51
CA VAL A 214 15.00 6.44 -10.24
C VAL A 214 14.78 6.71 -11.73
N GLU A 215 14.31 7.91 -12.09
CA GLU A 215 13.99 8.31 -13.46
C GLU A 215 15.18 8.86 -14.26
N ARG A 216 16.31 9.16 -13.60
CA ARG A 216 17.55 9.60 -14.22
C ARG A 216 18.43 8.43 -14.63
#